data_AF-A0ABD0QTA7-F1
#
_entry.id   AF-A0ABD0QTA7-F1
#
_cell.length_a   1.000
_cell.length_b   1.000
_cell.length_c   1.000
_cell.angle_alpha   90.00
_cell.angle_beta   90.00
_cell.angle_gamma   90.00
#
_symmetry.space_group_name_H-M   'P 1'
#
loop_
_entity.id
_entity.type
_entity.pdbx_description
1 polymer ?
#
loop_
_entity_poly.entity_id
_entity_poly.type
_entity_poly.pdbx_seq_one_letter_code
_entity_poly.pdbx_strand_id
1 'polypeptide(L)'
;KAKEIYNRFLSSKATMPVNIDSQAQLADDVLTAPQPNMFKQPQLQIFNLMKMDSYARFLKSTLYQECMLAEVESRPLPDPCPIPCSPAPSKHSFTSDRSTFSTPKK
;
A
#
# COMPACT_ATOMS: atom_id res chain seq x y z
N LYS A 1 -4.11 24.36 6.51
CA LYS A 1 -3.80 22.93 6.77
C LYS A 1 -5.02 22.12 7.22
N ALA A 2 -5.73 22.47 8.31
CA ALA A 2 -6.89 21.70 8.78
C ALA A 2 -8.00 21.49 7.72
N LYS A 3 -8.44 22.57 7.04
CA LYS A 3 -9.43 22.51 5.96
C LYS A 3 -9.03 21.63 4.78
N GLU A 4 -7.74 21.64 4.44
CA GLU A 4 -7.20 20.80 3.35
C GLU A 4 -7.24 19.32 3.71
N ILE A 5 -6.78 18.97 4.92
CA ILE A 5 -6.82 17.58 5.41
C ILE A 5 -8.26 17.09 5.47
N TYR A 6 -9.16 17.90 6.04
CA TYR A 6 -10.57 17.55 6.14
C TYR A 6 -11.20 17.33 4.75
N ASN A 7 -11.06 18.29 3.84
CA ASN A 7 -11.66 18.20 2.51
C ASN A 7 -11.10 17.06 1.66
N ARG A 8 -9.81 16.72 1.84
CA ARG A 8 -9.17 15.67 1.04
C ARG A 8 -9.49 14.27 1.55
N PHE A 9 -9.61 14.08 2.86
CA PHE A 9 -9.63 12.75 3.48
C PHE A 9 -10.87 12.41 4.33
N LEU A 10 -11.54 13.41 4.91
CA LEU A 10 -12.57 13.17 5.95
C LEU A 10 -13.97 13.68 5.58
N SER A 11 -14.06 14.66 4.68
CA SER A 11 -15.33 15.19 4.21
C SER A 11 -16.15 14.08 3.54
N SER A 12 -17.48 14.16 3.64
CA SER A 12 -18.40 13.33 2.87
C SER A 12 -18.19 13.40 1.35
N LYS A 13 -17.51 14.45 0.86
CA LYS A 13 -17.13 14.67 -0.54
C LYS A 13 -15.62 14.55 -0.79
N ALA A 14 -14.90 13.86 0.10
CA ALA A 14 -13.45 13.70 0.00
C ALA A 14 -13.02 13.03 -1.31
N THR A 15 -11.96 13.54 -1.92
CA THR A 15 -11.37 12.95 -3.13
C THR A 15 -10.50 11.74 -2.84
N MET A 16 -10.00 11.61 -1.61
CA MET A 16 -9.22 10.48 -1.12
C MET A 16 -9.75 10.05 0.24
N PRO A 17 -11.00 9.55 0.35
CA PRO A 17 -11.59 9.21 1.63
C PRO A 17 -10.74 8.14 2.34
N VAL A 18 -10.47 8.35 3.62
CA VAL A 18 -9.75 7.36 4.45
C VAL A 18 -10.73 6.50 5.23
N ASN A 19 -10.37 5.24 5.45
CA ASN A 19 -11.22 4.30 6.16
C ASN A 19 -11.17 4.55 7.68
N ILE A 20 -12.19 5.20 8.23
CA ILE A 20 -12.37 5.45 9.66
C ILE A 20 -13.83 5.21 10.07
N ASP A 21 -14.03 4.82 11.31
CA ASP A 21 -15.36 4.62 11.89
C ASP A 21 -16.07 5.96 12.09
N SER A 22 -17.41 5.92 12.14
CA SER A 22 -18.24 7.12 12.37
C SER A 22 -17.90 7.85 13.66
N GLN A 23 -17.42 7.14 14.70
CA GLN A 23 -17.01 7.72 15.99
C GLN A 23 -15.73 8.57 15.90
N ALA A 24 -14.90 8.35 14.87
CA ALA A 24 -13.68 9.13 14.63
C ALA A 24 -13.86 10.18 13.53
N GLN A 25 -15.06 10.28 12.92
CA GLN A 25 -15.35 11.33 11.95
C GLN A 25 -15.45 12.69 12.64
N LEU A 26 -15.11 13.74 11.91
CA LEU A 26 -15.26 15.12 12.35
C LEU A 26 -16.47 15.74 11.66
N ALA A 27 -17.24 16.56 12.38
CA ALA A 27 -18.32 17.34 11.80
C ALA A 27 -17.78 18.55 11.02
N ASP A 28 -18.57 19.08 10.08
CA ASP A 28 -18.14 20.20 9.21
C ASP A 28 -17.82 21.49 9.99
N ASP A 29 -18.52 21.70 11.11
CA ASP A 29 -18.39 22.88 11.97
C ASP A 29 -17.05 22.91 12.73
N VAL A 30 -16.34 21.79 12.85
CA VAL A 30 -15.00 21.72 13.46
C VAL A 30 -14.00 22.65 12.77
N LEU A 31 -14.26 23.01 11.50
CA LEU A 31 -13.41 23.90 10.71
C LEU A 31 -13.63 25.38 11.04
N THR A 32 -14.69 25.74 11.77
CA THR A 32 -14.93 27.12 12.21
C THR A 32 -13.94 27.56 13.28
N ALA A 33 -13.53 26.64 14.17
CA ALA A 33 -12.56 26.86 15.22
C ALA A 33 -11.62 25.65 15.36
N PRO A 34 -10.70 25.45 14.39
CA PRO A 34 -9.86 24.25 14.34
C PRO A 34 -8.94 24.16 15.56
N GLN A 35 -8.91 22.98 16.18
CA GLN A 35 -8.08 22.72 17.36
C GLN A 35 -6.84 21.91 16.98
N PRO A 36 -5.68 22.13 17.64
CA PRO A 36 -4.45 21.38 17.34
C PRO A 36 -4.58 19.85 17.48
N ASN A 37 -5.53 19.38 18.29
CA ASN A 37 -5.78 17.97 18.57
C ASN A 37 -6.99 17.38 17.84
N MET A 38 -7.69 18.15 16.98
CA MET A 38 -8.93 17.72 16.34
C MET A 38 -8.78 16.43 15.52
N PHE A 39 -7.59 16.17 14.96
CA PHE A 39 -7.34 14.97 14.16
C PHE A 39 -6.82 13.77 14.95
N LYS A 40 -6.67 13.87 16.29
CA LYS A 40 -6.05 12.79 17.09
C LYS A 40 -6.77 11.45 16.96
N GLN A 41 -8.10 11.46 17.04
CA GLN A 41 -8.91 10.24 16.90
C GLN A 41 -8.82 9.66 15.48
N PRO A 42 -9.11 10.41 14.40
CA PRO A 42 -8.93 9.91 13.04
C PRO A 42 -7.51 9.39 12.77
N GLN A 43 -6.48 10.12 13.22
CA GLN A 43 -5.08 9.74 13.04
C GLN A 43 -4.76 8.41 13.73
N LEU A 44 -5.25 8.19 14.95
CA LEU A 44 -5.03 6.93 15.67
C LEU A 44 -5.69 5.75 14.97
N GLN A 45 -6.88 5.93 14.40
CA GLN A 45 -7.54 4.88 13.63
C GLN A 45 -6.74 4.50 12.38
N ILE A 46 -6.29 5.49 11.59
CA ILE A 46 -5.45 5.24 10.42
C ILE A 46 -4.13 4.58 10.81
N PHE A 47 -3.50 5.03 11.89
CA PHE A 47 -2.29 4.40 12.40
C PHE A 47 -2.51 2.91 12.71
N ASN A 48 -3.56 2.57 13.45
CA ASN A 48 -3.86 1.18 13.81
C ASN A 48 -4.23 0.34 12.58
N LEU A 49 -5.02 0.90 11.66
CA LEU A 49 -5.37 0.28 10.40
C LEU A 49 -4.12 -0.08 9.59
N MET A 50 -3.21 0.89 9.40
CA MET A 50 -1.95 0.66 8.71
C MET A 50 -1.08 -0.36 9.45
N LYS A 51 -0.97 -0.23 10.78
CA LYS A 51 -0.16 -1.12 11.62
C LYS A 51 -0.58 -2.59 11.48
N MET A 52 -1.89 -2.86 11.44
CA MET A 52 -2.45 -4.21 11.38
C MET A 52 -2.55 -4.79 9.97
N ASP A 53 -2.46 -3.95 8.93
CA ASP A 53 -2.58 -4.39 7.55
C ASP A 53 -1.36 -4.01 6.71
N SER A 54 -1.32 -2.81 6.15
CA SER A 54 -0.30 -2.41 5.18
C SER A 54 1.14 -2.49 5.72
N TYR A 55 1.36 -2.16 6.99
CA TYR A 55 2.67 -2.29 7.64
C TYR A 55 3.09 -3.76 7.78
N ALA A 56 2.18 -4.63 8.23
CA ALA A 56 2.46 -6.07 8.34
C ALA A 56 2.76 -6.70 6.97
N ARG A 57 2.07 -6.25 5.91
CA ARG A 57 2.35 -6.65 4.53
C ARG A 57 3.66 -6.06 4.01
N PHE A 58 3.99 -4.82 4.35
CA PHE A 58 5.23 -4.16 3.97
C PHE A 58 6.46 -4.93 4.47
N LEU A 59 6.47 -5.38 5.74
CA LEU A 59 7.57 -6.17 6.30
C LEU A 59 7.80 -7.52 5.58
N LYS A 60 6.79 -8.02 4.85
CA LYS A 60 6.88 -9.25 4.06
C LYS A 60 7.10 -8.97 2.57
N SER A 61 7.09 -7.71 2.16
CA SER A 61 7.20 -7.33 0.75
C SER A 61 8.62 -7.51 0.24
N THR A 62 8.75 -7.74 -1.07
CA THR A 62 10.06 -7.79 -1.75
C THR A 62 10.82 -6.48 -1.57
N LEU A 63 10.12 -5.34 -1.58
CA LEU A 63 10.69 -4.02 -1.33
C LEU A 63 11.46 -3.97 0.00
N TYR A 64 10.86 -4.46 1.08
CA TYR A 64 11.53 -4.47 2.38
C TYR A 64 12.70 -5.48 2.40
N GLN A 65 12.53 -6.65 1.79
CA GLN A 65 13.57 -7.68 1.71
C GLN A 65 14.79 -7.21 0.91
N GLU A 66 14.61 -6.51 -0.21
CA GLU A 66 15.68 -5.94 -1.03
C GLU A 66 16.49 -4.89 -0.25
N CYS A 67 15.81 -4.03 0.52
CA CYS A 67 16.47 -3.09 1.42
C CYS A 67 17.32 -3.81 2.48
N MET A 68 16.77 -4.87 3.10
CA MET A 68 17.52 -5.65 4.10
C MET A 68 18.75 -6.35 3.49
N LEU A 69 18.63 -6.90 2.28
CA LEU A 69 19.77 -7.50 1.58
C LEU A 69 20.83 -6.46 1.23
N ALA A 70 20.43 -5.27 0.79
CA ALA A 70 21.35 -4.18 0.54
C ALA A 70 22.12 -3.79 1.80
N GLU A 71 21.45 -3.73 2.96
CA GLU A 71 22.08 -3.45 4.25
C GLU A 71 23.12 -4.51 4.63
N VAL A 72 22.77 -5.81 4.54
CA VAL A 72 23.70 -6.91 4.87
C VAL A 72 24.91 -6.94 3.94
N GLU A 73 24.70 -6.65 2.65
CA GLU A 73 25.75 -6.63 1.64
C GLU A 73 26.52 -5.29 1.58
N SER A 74 26.21 -4.32 2.45
CA SER A 74 26.78 -2.97 2.44
C SER A 74 26.64 -2.25 1.08
N ARG A 75 25.56 -2.52 0.36
CA ARG A 75 25.18 -1.88 -0.89
C ARG A 75 24.27 -0.67 -0.62
N PRO A 76 24.19 0.32 -1.54
CA PRO A 76 23.22 1.39 -1.42
C PRO A 76 21.78 0.85 -1.44
N LEU A 77 20.87 1.55 -0.75
CA LEU A 77 19.45 1.21 -0.75
C LEU A 77 18.87 1.33 -2.17
N PRO A 78 17.94 0.43 -2.56
CA PRO A 78 17.25 0.51 -3.83
C PRO A 78 16.37 1.76 -3.91
N ASP A 79 16.22 2.32 -5.13
CA ASP A 79 15.41 3.50 -5.35
C ASP A 79 13.92 3.25 -5.03
N PRO A 80 13.22 4.16 -4.34
CA PRO A 80 11.84 3.93 -3.89
C PRO A 80 10.72 3.80 -4.95
N CYS A 81 10.98 3.85 -6.27
CA CYS A 81 9.92 3.82 -7.31
C CYS A 81 10.37 3.22 -8.67
N PRO A 82 9.47 2.61 -9.48
CA PRO A 82 8.22 1.92 -9.19
C PRO A 82 8.30 0.42 -9.57
N ILE A 83 8.23 -0.48 -8.59
CA ILE A 83 7.89 -1.87 -8.87
C ILE A 83 6.43 -1.89 -9.35
N PRO A 84 6.10 -2.48 -10.51
CA PRO A 84 4.70 -2.59 -10.96
C PRO A 84 3.88 -3.28 -9.87
N CYS A 85 2.67 -2.76 -9.59
CA CYS A 85 1.72 -3.30 -8.60
C CYS A 85 1.19 -4.73 -8.92
N SER A 86 1.87 -5.48 -9.76
CA SER A 86 1.55 -6.86 -10.12
C SER A 86 2.79 -7.70 -9.91
N PRO A 87 2.73 -8.84 -9.21
CA PRO A 87 3.81 -9.81 -9.29
C PRO A 87 3.95 -10.19 -10.77
N ALA A 88 5.08 -9.85 -11.40
CA ALA A 88 5.38 -10.39 -12.71
C ALA A 88 5.41 -11.92 -12.59
N PRO A 89 4.84 -12.68 -13.55
CA PRO A 89 4.93 -14.12 -13.50
C PRO A 89 6.41 -14.50 -13.54
N SER A 90 6.83 -15.28 -12.53
CA SER A 90 8.18 -15.84 -12.44
C SER A 90 8.55 -16.48 -13.78
N LYS A 91 9.58 -15.94 -14.46
CA LYS A 91 10.18 -16.59 -15.62
C LYS A 91 11.05 -17.74 -15.15
N HIS A 92 10.43 -18.82 -14.69
CA HIS A 92 11.07 -20.13 -14.83
C HIS A 92 10.90 -20.57 -16.28
N SER A 93 11.95 -20.31 -17.07
CA SER A 93 12.16 -20.95 -18.36
C SER A 93 12.26 -22.45 -18.16
N PHE A 94 11.13 -23.15 -18.21
CA PHE A 94 11.12 -24.57 -18.54
C PHE A 94 11.16 -24.65 -20.07
N THR A 95 12.33 -24.94 -20.59
CA THR A 95 12.55 -25.34 -21.98
C THR A 95 11.59 -26.47 -22.32
N SER A 96 10.65 -26.23 -23.22
CA SER A 96 9.80 -27.26 -23.79
C SER A 96 10.65 -28.16 -24.68
N ASP A 97 10.99 -29.35 -24.20
CA ASP A 97 11.48 -30.41 -25.07
C ASP A 97 10.31 -31.05 -25.81
N ARG A 98 10.39 -30.86 -27.12
CA ARG A 98 9.61 -31.43 -28.20
C ARG A 98 9.54 -32.95 -28.10
N SER A 99 8.33 -33.51 -28.12
CA SER A 99 8.11 -34.90 -28.54
C SER A 99 6.97 -34.95 -29.55
N THR A 100 7.37 -35.13 -30.81
CA THR A 100 6.54 -35.50 -31.96
C THR A 100 5.95 -36.89 -31.74
N PHE A 101 4.62 -37.03 -31.71
CA PHE A 101 3.97 -38.32 -31.91
C PHE A 101 3.01 -38.25 -33.09
N SER A 102 3.35 -39.05 -34.11
CA SER A 102 2.64 -39.23 -35.38
C SER A 102 1.34 -40.01 -35.17
N THR A 103 0.29 -39.68 -35.93
CA THR A 103 -0.85 -40.58 -36.16
C THR A 103 -0.96 -40.93 -37.65
N PRO A 104 -1.03 -42.22 -38.02
CA PRO A 104 -1.32 -42.63 -39.39
C PRO A 104 -2.83 -42.64 -39.65
N LYS A 105 -3.19 -42.26 -40.87
CA LYS A 105 -4.55 -42.23 -41.39
C LYS A 105 -4.90 -43.58 -41.99
N LYS A 106 -6.02 -44.18 -41.58
CA LYS A 106 -6.86 -45.03 -42.44
C LYS A 106 -8.29 -44.99 -41.96
#